data_AF-A0A940XEJ7-F1
#
_entry.id   AF-A0A940XEJ7-F1
#
_cell.length_a   1.000
_cell.length_b   1.000
_cell.length_c   1.000
_cell.angle_alpha   90.00
_cell.angle_beta   90.00
_cell.angle_gamma   90.00
#
_symmetry.space_group_name_H-M   'P 1'
#
loop_
_entity.id
_entity.type
_entity.pdbx_description
1 polymer ?
#
loop_
_entity_poly.entity_id
_entity_poly.type
_entity_poly.pdbx_seq_one_letter_code
_entity_poly.pdbx_strand_id
1 'polypeptide(L)'
;MPELTEPAAFRPAPGETASPWLALHVFYAANPQPLLVNCVRPLVDRLTEDGLLSGYFFINYWLEGPHVRLRLRPSGPDAEAEVRRRAEDAITAFLTTRPALYEVDSGFLKDFYNSLFDIEFPGEDRDAYMGADGRMNLRPNNSFSHEVYAPEYAKYGGPAGVDLAEWHFRHSSDLVLEAYRSMNLHLRTVLLGTSAQLMMVMASCFLPEEERLADYLDSYYAFWHRLFPGTGFIGSTEYEKTYERMAPSLGARFARLRQAVASGDLSRLPAFLRRWAEHCLELRERVAELTERGELAFPAWEGPAREDSGQQRTEDADAAPLVTVTHLPAVLPRLLSPYMHMTNNRLHVTIRDEAYLAFVLGRVLREPAAGRNAS
;
A
#
# COMPACT_ATOMS: atom_id res chain seq x y z
N MET A 1 -0.04 12.50 25.90
CA MET A 1 1.42 12.73 25.99
C MET A 1 1.99 11.89 27.14
N PRO A 2 2.24 10.59 26.94
CA PRO A 2 3.14 9.83 27.81
C PRO A 2 4.58 10.04 27.34
N GLU A 3 5.51 10.09 28.29
CA GLU A 3 6.94 10.39 28.11
C GLU A 3 7.60 9.57 26.99
N LEU A 4 8.08 10.27 25.96
CA LEU A 4 9.07 9.77 25.02
C LEU A 4 10.38 9.65 25.80
N THR A 5 10.73 8.46 26.26
CA THR A 5 12.09 8.18 26.74
C THR A 5 12.98 8.29 25.52
N GLU A 6 13.93 9.24 25.48
CA GLU A 6 14.89 9.38 24.36
C GLU A 6 15.74 8.11 24.23
N PRO A 7 15.63 7.33 23.13
CA PRO A 7 16.56 6.27 22.81
C PRO A 7 17.49 6.73 21.67
N ALA A 8 18.69 6.15 21.65
CA ALA A 8 19.79 6.53 20.75
C ALA A 8 19.37 6.55 19.27
N ALA A 9 19.95 7.49 18.49
CA ALA A 9 19.80 7.54 17.05
C ALA A 9 20.20 6.21 16.41
N PHE A 10 19.28 5.59 15.66
CA PHE A 10 19.54 4.38 14.90
C PHE A 10 20.43 4.72 13.69
N ARG A 11 21.58 4.04 13.57
CA ARG A 11 22.46 4.11 12.40
C ARG A 11 22.43 2.78 11.66
N PRO A 12 21.91 2.70 10.42
CA PRO A 12 22.05 1.49 9.63
C PRO A 12 23.53 1.18 9.39
N ALA A 13 23.90 -0.10 9.40
CA ALA A 13 25.27 -0.52 9.13
C ALA A 13 25.66 -0.19 7.67
N PRO A 14 26.86 0.37 7.40
CA PRO A 14 27.32 0.57 6.03
C PRO A 14 27.64 -0.77 5.39
N GLY A 15 26.97 -1.06 4.27
CA GLY A 15 27.21 -2.26 3.49
C GLY A 15 26.29 -2.28 2.27
N GLU A 16 26.68 -1.58 1.20
CA GLU A 16 26.07 -1.74 -0.12
C GLU A 16 26.35 -3.16 -0.63
N THR A 17 25.47 -4.09 -0.26
CA THR A 17 25.18 -5.21 -1.15
C THR A 17 24.12 -4.72 -2.11
N ALA A 18 24.29 -4.98 -3.41
CA ALA A 18 23.23 -4.74 -4.38
C ALA A 18 21.95 -5.39 -3.86
N SER A 19 20.84 -4.65 -3.85
CA SER A 19 19.57 -5.15 -3.35
C SER A 19 19.26 -6.52 -4.00
N PRO A 20 18.84 -7.53 -3.22
CA PRO A 20 18.53 -8.85 -3.76
C PRO A 20 17.25 -8.83 -4.64
N TRP A 21 16.64 -7.67 -4.83
CA TRP A 21 15.41 -7.48 -5.60
C TRP A 21 15.73 -7.02 -7.01
N LEU A 22 15.27 -7.81 -7.99
CA LEU A 22 15.08 -7.36 -9.36
C LEU A 22 13.87 -6.44 -9.42
N ALA A 23 14.12 -5.20 -9.86
CA ALA A 23 13.17 -4.11 -9.81
C ALA A 23 12.79 -3.70 -11.24
N LEU A 24 11.62 -4.15 -11.73
CA LEU A 24 11.11 -3.81 -13.04
C LEU A 24 9.95 -2.80 -12.92
N HIS A 25 10.02 -1.68 -13.64
CA HIS A 25 8.91 -0.74 -13.80
C HIS A 25 8.27 -0.98 -15.16
N VAL A 26 7.00 -1.40 -15.19
CA VAL A 26 6.26 -1.71 -16.42
C VAL A 26 5.29 -0.57 -16.72
N PHE A 27 5.66 0.29 -17.67
CA PHE A 27 4.89 1.47 -18.08
C PHE A 27 3.75 1.04 -19.01
N TYR A 28 2.53 1.16 -18.49
CA TYR A 28 1.34 0.63 -19.13
C TYR A 28 0.14 1.53 -18.81
N ALA A 29 -0.15 2.47 -19.71
CA ALA A 29 -1.21 3.47 -19.58
C ALA A 29 -2.61 2.92 -19.86
N ALA A 30 -2.94 1.80 -19.24
CA ALA A 30 -4.28 1.24 -19.21
C ALA A 30 -4.54 0.64 -17.82
N ASN A 31 -5.74 0.08 -17.63
CA ASN A 31 -6.02 -0.66 -16.40
C ASN A 31 -4.95 -1.75 -16.20
N PRO A 32 -4.27 -1.82 -15.04
CA PRO A 32 -3.20 -2.79 -14.81
C PRO A 32 -3.71 -4.22 -14.56
N GLN A 33 -5.00 -4.43 -14.32
CA GLN A 33 -5.56 -5.75 -14.01
C GLN A 33 -5.22 -6.82 -15.06
N PRO A 34 -5.33 -6.58 -16.39
CA PRO A 34 -4.92 -7.57 -17.38
C PRO A 34 -3.41 -7.89 -17.34
N LEU A 35 -2.55 -6.92 -17.06
CA LEU A 35 -1.10 -7.13 -16.86
C LEU A 35 -0.87 -8.02 -15.63
N LEU A 36 -1.53 -7.69 -14.52
CA LEU A 36 -1.41 -8.44 -13.27
C LEU A 36 -1.89 -9.89 -13.41
N VAL A 37 -3.05 -10.11 -14.02
CA VAL A 37 -3.67 -11.44 -14.12
C VAL A 37 -3.05 -12.29 -15.24
N ASN A 38 -2.71 -11.71 -16.38
CA ASN A 38 -2.28 -12.48 -17.57
C ASN A 38 -0.76 -12.50 -17.79
N CYS A 39 0.01 -11.64 -17.10
CA CYS A 39 1.46 -11.62 -17.19
C CYS A 39 2.11 -11.89 -15.83
N VAL A 40 1.90 -11.01 -14.85
CA VAL A 40 2.61 -11.07 -13.56
C VAL A 40 2.30 -12.36 -12.83
N ARG A 41 1.02 -12.70 -12.64
CA ARG A 41 0.61 -13.91 -11.93
C ARG A 41 1.19 -15.20 -12.57
N PRO A 42 0.99 -15.49 -13.87
CA PRO A 42 1.59 -16.69 -14.48
C PRO A 42 3.12 -16.71 -14.44
N LEU A 43 3.77 -15.54 -14.50
CA LEU A 43 5.21 -15.43 -14.37
C LEU A 43 5.68 -15.85 -12.96
N VAL A 44 5.09 -15.27 -11.91
CA VAL A 44 5.50 -15.57 -10.53
C VAL A 44 5.12 -16.99 -10.12
N ASP A 45 3.98 -17.51 -10.59
CA ASP A 45 3.57 -18.90 -10.36
C ASP A 45 4.66 -19.86 -10.87
N ARG A 46 5.05 -19.74 -12.15
CA ARG A 46 6.08 -20.61 -12.77
C ARG A 46 7.46 -20.46 -12.13
N LEU A 47 7.88 -19.21 -11.87
CA LEU A 47 9.18 -18.97 -11.24
C LEU A 47 9.23 -19.54 -9.81
N THR A 48 8.11 -19.52 -9.09
CA THR A 48 8.00 -20.10 -7.75
C THR A 48 7.99 -21.63 -7.81
N GLU A 49 7.22 -22.22 -8.73
CA GLU A 49 7.17 -23.67 -8.97
C GLU A 49 8.57 -24.25 -9.30
N ASP A 50 9.36 -23.50 -10.08
CA ASP A 50 10.73 -23.89 -10.45
C ASP A 50 11.78 -23.58 -9.36
N GLY A 51 11.37 -23.02 -8.20
CA GLY A 51 12.28 -22.70 -7.09
C GLY A 51 13.22 -21.52 -7.35
N LEU A 52 12.89 -20.65 -8.32
CA LEU A 52 13.71 -19.52 -8.73
C LEU A 52 13.44 -18.22 -7.96
N LEU A 53 12.32 -18.13 -7.22
CA LEU A 53 11.96 -16.97 -6.40
C LEU A 53 11.93 -17.31 -4.92
N SER A 54 12.45 -16.40 -4.09
CA SER A 54 12.27 -16.38 -2.64
C SER A 54 11.18 -15.39 -2.20
N GLY A 55 10.77 -14.48 -3.07
CA GLY A 55 9.70 -13.52 -2.82
C GLY A 55 9.37 -12.68 -4.05
N TYR A 56 8.20 -12.05 -4.03
CA TYR A 56 7.79 -11.06 -5.00
C TYR A 56 6.77 -10.11 -4.38
N PHE A 57 6.65 -8.91 -4.93
CA PHE A 57 5.48 -8.06 -4.72
C PHE A 57 5.36 -7.06 -5.87
N PHE A 58 4.22 -6.40 -5.96
CA PHE A 58 4.03 -5.29 -6.88
C PHE A 58 3.31 -4.13 -6.21
N ILE A 59 3.47 -2.93 -6.78
CA ILE A 59 2.67 -1.75 -6.45
C ILE A 59 2.29 -1.01 -7.74
N ASN A 60 1.17 -0.31 -7.73
CA ASN A 60 0.80 0.63 -8.77
C ASN A 60 1.43 1.99 -8.45
N TYR A 61 1.99 2.67 -9.45
CA TYR A 61 2.67 3.95 -9.26
C TYR A 61 2.41 4.90 -10.43
N TRP A 62 2.74 6.17 -10.23
CA TRP A 62 2.31 7.26 -11.11
C TRP A 62 3.46 8.15 -11.62
N LEU A 63 4.57 8.22 -10.90
CA LEU A 63 5.72 9.07 -11.26
C LEU A 63 6.27 8.66 -12.62
N GLU A 64 6.54 9.65 -13.48
CA GLU A 64 6.93 9.45 -14.88
C GLU A 64 5.90 8.65 -15.73
N GLY A 65 4.65 8.60 -15.28
CA GLY A 65 3.53 7.94 -15.95
C GLY A 65 2.99 6.71 -15.21
N PRO A 66 1.74 6.29 -15.46
CA PRO A 66 1.14 5.14 -14.80
C PRO A 66 1.88 3.84 -15.12
N HIS A 67 2.32 3.14 -14.09
CA HIS A 67 3.09 1.91 -14.22
C HIS A 67 2.89 0.96 -13.05
N VAL A 68 3.25 -0.30 -13.26
CA VAL A 68 3.39 -1.29 -12.18
C VAL A 68 4.86 -1.43 -11.84
N ARG A 69 5.21 -1.24 -10.57
CA ARG A 69 6.55 -1.57 -10.06
C ARG A 69 6.51 -3.02 -9.59
N LEU A 70 7.10 -3.92 -10.36
CA LEU A 70 7.25 -5.33 -10.03
C LEU A 70 8.62 -5.56 -9.37
N ARG A 71 8.60 -6.17 -8.18
CA ARG A 71 9.79 -6.57 -7.44
C ARG A 71 9.83 -8.09 -7.37
N LEU A 72 10.92 -8.68 -7.85
CA LEU A 72 11.16 -10.12 -7.84
C LEU A 72 12.44 -10.38 -7.04
N ARG A 73 12.40 -11.26 -6.04
CA ARG A 73 13.59 -11.66 -5.28
C ARG A 73 14.01 -13.05 -5.74
N PRO A 74 15.09 -13.19 -6.54
CA PRO A 74 15.64 -14.49 -6.89
C PRO A 74 15.92 -15.34 -5.64
N SER A 75 15.88 -16.66 -5.77
CA SER A 75 16.20 -17.58 -4.66
C SER A 75 17.68 -17.57 -4.30
N GLY A 76 18.55 -17.12 -5.21
CA GLY A 76 19.97 -16.88 -5.01
C GLY A 76 20.62 -16.26 -6.24
N PRO A 77 21.94 -15.97 -6.19
CA PRO A 77 22.67 -15.33 -7.29
C PRO A 77 22.57 -16.10 -8.62
N ASP A 78 22.62 -17.44 -8.56
CA ASP A 78 22.54 -18.28 -9.77
C ASP A 78 21.16 -18.24 -10.45
N ALA A 79 20.10 -17.90 -9.71
CA ALA A 79 18.75 -17.77 -10.24
C ALA A 79 18.50 -16.41 -10.90
N GLU A 80 19.29 -15.38 -10.57
CA GLU A 80 19.02 -13.99 -10.98
C GLU A 80 18.90 -13.84 -12.50
N ALA A 81 19.87 -14.35 -13.25
CA ALA A 81 19.91 -14.22 -14.71
C ALA A 81 18.67 -14.87 -15.38
N GLU A 82 18.24 -16.02 -14.87
CA GLU A 82 17.08 -16.73 -15.42
C GLU A 82 15.76 -16.06 -15.03
N VAL A 83 15.63 -15.57 -13.79
CA VAL A 83 14.47 -14.77 -13.36
C VAL A 83 14.35 -13.52 -14.20
N ARG A 84 15.44 -12.78 -14.40
CA ARG A 84 15.49 -11.58 -15.23
C ARG A 84 15.03 -11.87 -16.66
N ARG A 85 15.64 -12.85 -17.31
CA ARG A 85 15.31 -13.23 -18.70
C ARG A 85 13.83 -13.61 -18.84
N ARG A 86 13.31 -14.46 -17.95
CA ARG A 86 11.89 -14.88 -18.01
C ARG A 86 10.91 -13.75 -17.72
N ALA A 87 11.27 -12.81 -16.84
CA ALA A 87 10.46 -11.64 -16.58
C ALA A 87 10.38 -10.73 -17.81
N GLU A 88 11.53 -10.43 -18.44
CA GLU A 88 11.63 -9.63 -19.66
C GLU A 88 10.85 -10.27 -20.81
N ASP A 89 11.02 -11.57 -21.04
CA ASP A 89 10.30 -12.31 -22.08
C ASP A 89 8.78 -12.25 -21.85
N ALA A 90 8.32 -12.47 -20.62
CA ALA A 90 6.90 -12.44 -20.27
C ALA A 90 6.28 -11.05 -20.44
N ILE A 91 6.97 -10.00 -19.95
CA ILE A 91 6.52 -8.62 -20.05
C ILE A 91 6.49 -8.17 -21.52
N THR A 92 7.56 -8.47 -22.28
CA THR A 92 7.65 -8.15 -23.70
C THR A 92 6.51 -8.81 -24.49
N ALA A 93 6.27 -10.10 -24.25
CA ALA A 93 5.19 -10.83 -24.90
C ALA A 93 3.81 -10.24 -24.56
N PHE A 94 3.58 -9.87 -23.30
CA PHE A 94 2.34 -9.23 -22.87
C PHE A 94 2.13 -7.88 -23.56
N LEU A 95 3.12 -6.99 -23.52
CA LEU A 95 3.04 -5.64 -24.11
C LEU A 95 2.86 -5.70 -25.63
N THR A 96 3.48 -6.68 -26.30
CA THR A 96 3.29 -6.94 -27.74
C THR A 96 1.87 -7.42 -28.05
N THR A 97 1.33 -8.32 -27.23
CA THR A 97 0.03 -8.96 -27.48
C THR A 97 -1.14 -8.06 -27.07
N ARG A 98 -0.96 -7.23 -26.05
CA ARG A 98 -1.98 -6.37 -25.44
C ARG A 98 -1.41 -4.97 -25.16
N PRO A 99 -1.03 -4.20 -26.18
CA PRO A 99 -0.55 -2.84 -25.95
C PRO A 99 -1.69 -1.97 -25.41
N ALA A 100 -1.37 -1.09 -24.46
CA ALA A 100 -2.19 0.04 -24.09
C ALA A 100 -2.28 0.98 -25.30
N LEU A 101 -3.50 1.15 -25.82
CA LEU A 101 -3.78 1.97 -27.00
C LEU A 101 -3.97 3.46 -26.67
N TYR A 102 -4.13 3.78 -25.38
CA TYR A 102 -4.27 5.16 -24.92
C TYR A 102 -2.91 5.72 -24.56
N GLU A 103 -2.67 6.97 -24.97
CA GLU A 103 -1.60 7.79 -24.43
C GLU A 103 -2.19 8.67 -23.31
N VAL A 104 -1.48 8.77 -22.19
CA VAL A 104 -1.89 9.67 -21.10
C VAL A 104 -1.66 11.10 -21.57
N ASP A 105 -2.72 11.88 -21.74
CA ASP A 105 -2.58 13.31 -21.91
C ASP A 105 -2.13 13.92 -20.56
N SER A 106 -0.85 14.27 -20.51
CA SER A 106 -0.18 14.97 -19.39
C SER A 106 -0.95 16.19 -18.86
N GLY A 107 -1.84 16.81 -19.67
CA GLY A 107 -2.59 18.00 -19.28
C GLY A 107 -3.69 17.77 -18.24
N PHE A 108 -4.44 16.66 -18.31
CA PHE A 108 -5.60 16.43 -17.44
C PHE A 108 -5.22 16.02 -16.01
N LEU A 109 -4.01 15.48 -15.83
CA LEU A 109 -3.51 14.99 -14.55
C LEU A 109 -2.48 15.94 -13.90
N LYS A 110 -2.19 17.08 -14.52
CA LYS A 110 -1.14 18.01 -14.07
C LYS A 110 -1.33 18.45 -12.61
N ASP A 111 -2.53 18.94 -12.26
CA ASP A 111 -2.80 19.44 -10.90
C ASP A 111 -2.81 18.32 -9.85
N PHE A 112 -3.27 17.13 -10.26
CA PHE A 112 -3.26 15.93 -9.41
C PHE A 112 -1.83 15.43 -9.16
N TYR A 113 -1.01 15.34 -10.21
CA TYR A 113 0.40 14.94 -10.11
C TYR A 113 1.24 15.99 -9.36
N ASN A 114 0.95 17.28 -9.52
CA ASN A 114 1.59 18.31 -8.71
C ASN A 114 1.29 18.09 -7.23
N SER A 115 0.01 17.89 -6.88
CA SER A 115 -0.37 17.62 -5.49
C SER A 115 0.33 16.36 -4.95
N LEU A 116 0.33 15.26 -5.70
CA LEU A 116 1.04 14.03 -5.31
C LEU A 116 2.55 14.24 -5.15
N PHE A 117 3.18 15.00 -6.04
CA PHE A 117 4.61 15.29 -5.94
C PHE A 117 4.93 16.13 -4.71
N ASP A 118 4.14 17.16 -4.40
CA ASP A 118 4.34 17.99 -3.21
C ASP A 118 4.18 17.18 -1.90
N ILE A 119 3.36 16.13 -1.93
CA ILE A 119 3.13 15.22 -0.81
C ILE A 119 4.27 14.20 -0.67
N GLU A 120 4.65 13.53 -1.76
CA GLU A 120 5.61 12.41 -1.74
C GLU A 120 7.07 12.89 -1.74
N PHE A 121 7.35 14.05 -2.33
CA PHE A 121 8.70 14.62 -2.50
C PHE A 121 8.79 16.07 -1.99
N PRO A 122 8.48 16.33 -0.70
CA PRO A 122 8.51 17.69 -0.17
C PRO A 122 9.94 18.25 -0.21
N GLY A 123 10.12 19.33 -0.98
CA GLY A 123 11.40 20.03 -1.10
C GLY A 123 12.46 19.34 -1.96
N GLU A 124 12.10 18.32 -2.75
CA GLU A 124 12.99 17.81 -3.80
C GLU A 124 12.87 18.66 -5.08
N ASP A 125 13.94 18.68 -5.87
CA ASP A 125 13.99 19.39 -7.13
C ASP A 125 13.12 18.67 -8.18
N ARG A 126 11.99 19.33 -8.51
CA ARG A 126 11.05 18.86 -9.55
C ARG A 126 11.69 18.81 -10.93
N ASP A 127 12.76 19.56 -11.15
CA ASP A 127 13.37 19.72 -12.47
C ASP A 127 13.90 18.39 -13.04
N ALA A 128 14.22 17.41 -12.18
CA ALA A 128 14.62 16.07 -12.61
C ALA A 128 13.49 15.31 -13.34
N TYR A 129 12.23 15.58 -12.98
CA TYR A 129 11.06 14.85 -13.49
C TYR A 129 10.18 15.67 -14.43
N MET A 130 10.52 16.94 -14.65
CA MET A 130 9.74 17.87 -15.46
C MET A 130 10.52 18.31 -16.71
N GLY A 131 9.81 18.44 -17.82
CA GLY A 131 10.33 19.06 -19.04
C GLY A 131 10.35 20.58 -18.93
N ALA A 132 11.01 21.25 -19.88
CA ALA A 132 11.09 22.71 -19.94
C ALA A 132 9.73 23.41 -20.07
N ASP A 133 8.67 22.67 -20.44
CA ASP A 133 7.29 23.14 -20.51
C ASP A 133 6.50 22.95 -19.19
N GLY A 134 7.17 22.47 -18.14
CA GLY A 134 6.58 22.19 -16.83
C GLY A 134 5.61 21.02 -16.84
N ARG A 135 5.74 20.09 -17.80
CA ARG A 135 5.03 18.81 -17.83
C ARG A 135 5.96 17.70 -17.37
N MET A 136 5.38 16.64 -16.80
CA MET A 136 6.15 15.48 -16.39
C MET A 136 6.82 14.79 -17.58
N ASN A 137 8.08 14.38 -17.40
CA ASN A 137 8.82 13.54 -18.33
C ASN A 137 8.25 12.12 -18.29
N LEU A 138 7.22 11.87 -19.10
CA LEU A 138 6.59 10.54 -19.16
C LEU A 138 7.53 9.54 -19.85
N ARG A 139 7.66 8.36 -19.25
CA ARG A 139 8.37 7.22 -19.85
C ARG A 139 7.52 6.65 -21.01
N PRO A 140 8.15 6.06 -22.04
CA PRO A 140 7.41 5.50 -23.16
C PRO A 140 6.35 4.50 -22.70
N ASN A 141 5.11 4.67 -23.16
CA ASN A 141 4.06 3.69 -22.91
C ASN A 141 4.40 2.34 -23.58
N ASN A 142 3.85 1.25 -23.06
CA ASN A 142 4.14 -0.11 -23.52
C ASN A 142 5.63 -0.47 -23.47
N SER A 143 6.30 -0.04 -22.40
CA SER A 143 7.72 -0.32 -22.17
C SER A 143 7.96 -0.79 -20.73
N PHE A 144 9.19 -1.23 -20.46
CA PHE A 144 9.64 -1.46 -19.09
C PHE A 144 11.09 -1.03 -18.90
N SER A 145 11.48 -0.73 -17.67
CA SER A 145 12.87 -0.48 -17.30
C SER A 145 13.28 -1.22 -16.03
N HIS A 146 14.59 -1.42 -15.89
CA HIS A 146 15.21 -1.86 -14.65
C HIS A 146 15.54 -0.65 -13.81
N GLU A 147 15.17 -0.71 -12.54
CA GLU A 147 15.42 0.33 -11.55
C GLU A 147 16.13 -0.26 -10.35
N VAL A 148 16.71 0.59 -9.50
CA VAL A 148 17.26 0.13 -8.21
C VAL A 148 16.10 0.01 -7.23
N TYR A 149 16.08 -1.05 -6.42
CA TYR A 149 15.16 -1.12 -5.29
C TYR A 149 15.78 -0.44 -4.08
N ALA A 150 15.14 0.63 -3.60
CA ALA A 150 15.52 1.30 -2.37
C ALA A 150 14.47 1.07 -1.27
N PRO A 151 14.87 0.43 -0.15
CA PRO A 151 14.02 0.26 1.03
C PRO A 151 13.55 1.57 1.69
N GLU A 152 12.25 1.69 1.98
CA GLU A 152 11.68 2.85 2.67
C GLU A 152 11.82 2.73 4.21
N TYR A 153 13.04 2.71 4.74
CA TYR A 153 13.30 2.50 6.17
C TYR A 153 12.55 3.46 7.10
N ALA A 154 12.48 4.75 6.74
CA ALA A 154 11.79 5.76 7.55
C ALA A 154 10.28 5.50 7.66
N LYS A 155 9.67 4.90 6.64
CA LYS A 155 8.23 4.63 6.57
C LYS A 155 7.85 3.37 7.33
N TYR A 156 8.66 2.31 7.21
CA TYR A 156 8.34 0.99 7.76
C TYR A 156 9.03 0.67 9.09
N GLY A 157 9.88 1.55 9.63
CA GLY A 157 10.43 1.36 10.96
C GLY A 157 11.83 0.76 10.98
N GLY A 158 12.71 1.16 10.07
CA GLY A 158 14.07 0.62 9.94
C GLY A 158 14.11 -0.72 9.20
N PRO A 159 15.28 -1.40 9.17
CA PRO A 159 15.47 -2.64 8.42
C PRO A 159 14.52 -3.77 8.80
N ALA A 160 14.35 -4.04 10.09
CA ALA A 160 13.44 -5.10 10.54
C ALA A 160 11.98 -4.79 10.18
N GLY A 161 11.60 -3.51 10.21
CA GLY A 161 10.30 -3.05 9.77
C GLY A 161 10.06 -3.19 8.26
N VAL A 162 11.07 -2.91 7.44
CA VAL A 162 11.02 -3.17 5.99
C VAL A 162 10.94 -4.66 5.69
N ASP A 163 11.74 -5.51 6.33
CA ASP A 163 11.69 -6.96 6.13
C ASP A 163 10.28 -7.51 6.42
N LEU A 164 9.65 -7.03 7.49
CA LEU A 164 8.26 -7.37 7.81
C LEU A 164 7.26 -6.80 6.80
N ALA A 165 7.49 -5.57 6.30
CA ALA A 165 6.67 -4.96 5.27
C ALA A 165 6.74 -5.75 3.95
N GLU A 166 7.93 -6.18 3.51
CA GLU A 166 8.13 -7.01 2.32
C GLU A 166 7.41 -8.36 2.43
N TRP A 167 7.46 -8.99 3.62
CA TRP A 167 6.70 -10.20 3.91
C TRP A 167 5.18 -9.96 3.77
N HIS A 168 4.67 -8.86 4.32
CA HIS A 168 3.28 -8.46 4.18
C HIS A 168 2.91 -8.11 2.72
N PHE A 169 3.82 -7.47 1.98
CA PHE A 169 3.63 -7.08 0.58
C PHE A 169 3.50 -8.27 -0.34
N ARG A 170 4.28 -9.32 -0.11
CA ARG A 170 4.09 -10.59 -0.82
C ARG A 170 2.68 -11.13 -0.60
N HIS A 171 2.24 -11.25 0.66
CA HIS A 171 0.92 -11.80 0.97
C HIS A 171 -0.22 -10.96 0.41
N SER A 172 -0.14 -9.62 0.54
CA SER A 172 -1.16 -8.73 -0.03
C SER A 172 -1.14 -8.76 -1.57
N SER A 173 0.01 -8.94 -2.22
CA SER A 173 0.09 -9.19 -3.66
C SER A 173 -0.60 -10.50 -4.06
N ASP A 174 -0.35 -11.62 -3.36
CA ASP A 174 -1.02 -12.90 -3.58
C ASP A 174 -2.55 -12.78 -3.46
N LEU A 175 -3.00 -12.14 -2.37
CA LEU A 175 -4.42 -11.91 -2.08
C LEU A 175 -5.10 -11.10 -3.19
N VAL A 176 -4.45 -10.04 -3.67
CA VAL A 176 -5.00 -9.16 -4.71
C VAL A 176 -5.03 -9.85 -6.08
N LEU A 177 -3.99 -10.60 -6.45
CA LEU A 177 -3.98 -11.37 -7.69
C LEU A 177 -5.09 -12.42 -7.71
N GLU A 178 -5.30 -13.10 -6.58
CA GLU A 178 -6.40 -14.05 -6.44
C GLU A 178 -7.77 -13.35 -6.49
N ALA A 179 -7.92 -12.19 -5.86
CA ALA A 179 -9.16 -11.42 -5.90
C ALA A 179 -9.47 -10.92 -7.33
N TYR A 180 -8.48 -10.41 -8.07
CA TYR A 180 -8.65 -10.02 -9.48
C TYR A 180 -9.04 -11.18 -10.38
N ARG A 181 -8.62 -12.40 -10.05
CA ARG A 181 -8.92 -13.62 -10.81
C ARG A 181 -10.30 -14.19 -10.49
N SER A 182 -10.71 -14.14 -9.22
CA SER A 182 -11.88 -14.86 -8.71
C SER A 182 -13.11 -13.97 -8.46
N MET A 183 -12.94 -12.64 -8.47
CA MET A 183 -14.00 -11.68 -8.15
C MET A 183 -14.19 -10.66 -9.28
N ASN A 184 -15.37 -10.02 -9.29
CA ASN A 184 -15.72 -8.99 -10.26
C ASN A 184 -15.19 -7.60 -9.86
N LEU A 185 -13.90 -7.48 -9.53
CA LEU A 185 -13.29 -6.21 -9.07
C LEU A 185 -13.26 -5.11 -10.14
N HIS A 186 -13.56 -5.43 -11.40
CA HIS A 186 -13.79 -4.44 -12.45
C HIS A 186 -15.07 -3.60 -12.19
N LEU A 187 -16.01 -4.10 -11.38
CA LEU A 187 -17.17 -3.35 -10.93
C LEU A 187 -16.80 -2.55 -9.68
N ARG A 188 -16.86 -1.21 -9.77
CA ARG A 188 -16.49 -0.31 -8.68
C ARG A 188 -17.18 -0.62 -7.36
N THR A 189 -18.46 -1.02 -7.37
CA THR A 189 -19.19 -1.39 -6.15
C THR A 189 -18.63 -2.62 -5.46
N VAL A 190 -18.19 -3.62 -6.23
CA VAL A 190 -17.55 -4.83 -5.71
C VAL A 190 -16.14 -4.52 -5.21
N LEU A 191 -15.38 -3.69 -5.94
CA LEU A 191 -14.07 -3.20 -5.51
C LEU A 191 -14.18 -2.51 -4.15
N LEU A 192 -14.99 -1.46 -4.05
CA LEU A 192 -15.14 -0.70 -2.81
C LEU A 192 -15.66 -1.56 -1.65
N GLY A 193 -16.64 -2.44 -1.90
CA GLY A 193 -17.14 -3.35 -0.87
C GLY A 193 -16.09 -4.36 -0.40
N THR A 194 -15.21 -4.82 -1.29
CA THR A 194 -14.11 -5.72 -0.95
C THR A 194 -13.03 -4.98 -0.16
N SER A 195 -12.59 -3.82 -0.63
CA SER A 195 -11.61 -2.97 0.04
C SER A 195 -12.07 -2.54 1.43
N ALA A 196 -13.33 -2.14 1.59
CA ALA A 196 -13.90 -1.78 2.90
C ALA A 196 -13.83 -2.92 3.91
N GLN A 197 -14.08 -4.16 3.47
CA GLN A 197 -13.95 -5.34 4.33
C GLN A 197 -12.51 -5.64 4.69
N LEU A 198 -11.57 -5.56 3.73
CA LEU A 198 -10.15 -5.78 3.98
C LEU A 198 -9.58 -4.72 4.96
N MET A 199 -9.94 -3.45 4.77
CA MET A 199 -9.60 -2.35 5.66
C MET A 199 -10.16 -2.59 7.06
N MET A 200 -11.45 -2.92 7.18
CA MET A 200 -12.08 -3.17 8.48
C MET A 200 -11.45 -4.37 9.21
N VAL A 201 -11.14 -5.47 8.52
CA VAL A 201 -10.44 -6.62 9.14
C VAL A 201 -9.07 -6.19 9.66
N MET A 202 -8.22 -5.63 8.80
CA MET A 202 -6.85 -5.27 9.16
C MET A 202 -6.83 -4.26 10.31
N ALA A 203 -7.65 -3.21 10.22
CA ALA A 203 -7.71 -2.18 11.23
C ALA A 203 -8.28 -2.71 12.56
N SER A 204 -9.22 -3.66 12.53
CA SER A 204 -9.73 -4.32 13.75
C SER A 204 -8.72 -5.28 14.39
N CYS A 205 -7.86 -5.91 13.59
CA CYS A 205 -6.74 -6.69 14.13
C CYS A 205 -5.76 -5.77 14.87
N PHE A 206 -5.35 -4.66 14.24
CA PHE A 206 -4.37 -3.72 14.79
C PHE A 206 -4.91 -2.90 15.98
N LEU A 207 -6.16 -2.46 15.89
CA LEU A 207 -6.83 -1.58 16.85
C LEU A 207 -8.16 -2.23 17.28
N PRO A 208 -8.13 -3.19 18.23
CA PRO A 208 -9.33 -3.93 18.62
C PRO A 208 -10.35 -3.06 19.37
N GLU A 209 -9.89 -1.99 20.04
CA GLU A 209 -10.77 -1.08 20.77
C GLU A 209 -11.61 -0.24 19.81
N GLU A 210 -12.94 -0.23 19.99
CA GLU A 210 -13.87 0.41 19.06
C GLU A 210 -13.68 1.91 18.91
N GLU A 211 -13.60 2.64 20.01
CA GLU A 211 -13.41 4.09 20.00
C GLU A 211 -12.07 4.47 19.35
N ARG A 212 -11.00 3.76 19.71
CA ARG A 212 -9.66 4.00 19.15
C ARG A 212 -9.59 3.74 17.65
N LEU A 213 -10.27 2.70 17.16
CA LEU A 213 -10.36 2.43 15.73
C LEU A 213 -11.18 3.51 15.01
N ALA A 214 -12.28 3.98 15.61
CA ALA A 214 -13.06 5.07 15.04
C ALA A 214 -12.24 6.37 14.97
N ASP A 215 -11.51 6.71 16.03
CA ASP A 215 -10.62 7.88 16.07
C ASP A 215 -9.49 7.77 15.04
N TYR A 216 -8.93 6.58 14.85
CA TYR A 216 -7.93 6.31 13.82
C TYR A 216 -8.50 6.54 12.42
N LEU A 217 -9.68 6.02 12.10
CA LEU A 217 -10.29 6.16 10.78
C LEU A 217 -10.67 7.62 10.47
N ASP A 218 -11.15 8.37 11.48
CA ASP A 218 -11.39 9.80 11.35
C ASP A 218 -10.08 10.57 11.09
N SER A 219 -9.01 10.23 11.82
CA SER A 219 -7.68 10.83 11.63
C SER A 219 -7.11 10.49 10.25
N TYR A 220 -7.31 9.27 9.79
CA TYR A 220 -6.87 8.79 8.48
C TYR A 220 -7.61 9.50 7.34
N TYR A 221 -8.93 9.70 7.48
CA TYR A 221 -9.71 10.52 6.57
C TYR A 221 -9.23 11.99 6.56
N ALA A 222 -9.02 12.58 7.74
CA ALA A 222 -8.55 13.96 7.88
C ALA A 222 -7.15 14.15 7.29
N PHE A 223 -6.26 13.17 7.44
CA PHE A 223 -4.94 13.16 6.82
C PHE A 223 -5.04 13.30 5.30
N TRP A 224 -5.80 12.42 4.63
CA TRP A 224 -5.98 12.50 3.19
C TRP A 224 -6.67 13.80 2.75
N HIS A 225 -7.68 14.25 3.50
CA HIS A 225 -8.36 15.51 3.20
C HIS A 225 -7.42 16.73 3.32
N ARG A 226 -6.51 16.73 4.30
CA ARG A 226 -5.51 17.79 4.48
C ARG A 226 -4.48 17.83 3.35
N LEU A 227 -4.12 16.67 2.78
CA LEU A 227 -3.14 16.57 1.71
C LEU A 227 -3.67 17.02 0.34
N PHE A 228 -4.99 17.06 0.14
CA PHE A 228 -5.62 17.55 -1.10
C PHE A 228 -6.57 18.74 -0.89
N PRO A 229 -6.15 19.82 -0.22
CA PRO A 229 -7.04 20.92 0.17
C PRO A 229 -7.52 21.71 -1.06
N GLY A 230 -8.78 22.14 -1.07
CA GLY A 230 -9.33 23.04 -2.11
C GLY A 230 -9.55 22.42 -3.50
N THR A 231 -9.19 21.16 -3.71
CA THR A 231 -9.33 20.44 -4.99
C THR A 231 -10.76 19.94 -5.26
N GLY A 232 -11.62 19.88 -4.22
CA GLY A 232 -12.91 19.21 -4.30
C GLY A 232 -12.83 17.69 -4.53
N PHE A 233 -11.63 17.10 -4.53
CA PHE A 233 -11.41 15.68 -4.80
C PHE A 233 -12.02 14.78 -3.72
N ILE A 234 -12.04 15.21 -2.46
CA ILE A 234 -12.61 14.48 -1.33
C ILE A 234 -13.83 15.27 -0.85
N GLY A 235 -14.97 15.10 -1.53
CA GLY A 235 -16.21 15.86 -1.28
C GLY A 235 -17.14 15.19 -0.27
N SER A 236 -17.36 15.81 0.89
CA SER A 236 -18.15 15.27 2.01
C SER A 236 -19.66 15.08 1.72
N THR A 237 -20.27 15.97 0.94
CA THR A 237 -21.75 16.04 0.84
C THR A 237 -22.37 14.93 -0.02
N GLU A 238 -21.66 14.47 -1.06
CA GLU A 238 -22.10 13.36 -1.92
C GLU A 238 -21.86 11.99 -1.23
N TYR A 239 -20.80 11.93 -0.42
CA TYR A 239 -20.46 10.78 0.42
C TYR A 239 -21.50 10.54 1.52
N GLU A 240 -21.94 11.59 2.19
CA GLU A 240 -22.97 11.53 3.23
C GLU A 240 -24.29 10.96 2.71
N LYS A 241 -24.80 11.47 1.58
CA LYS A 241 -26.06 10.96 0.97
C LYS A 241 -25.97 9.51 0.52
N THR A 242 -24.80 9.09 0.05
CA THR A 242 -24.58 7.69 -0.38
C THR A 242 -24.47 6.76 0.83
N TYR A 243 -23.81 7.21 1.89
CA TYR A 243 -23.71 6.50 3.15
C TYR A 243 -25.07 6.25 3.80
N GLU A 244 -25.93 7.28 3.90
CA GLU A 244 -27.24 7.17 4.57
C GLU A 244 -28.10 6.02 4.03
N ARG A 245 -28.01 5.74 2.73
CA ARG A 245 -28.75 4.64 2.09
C ARG A 245 -28.18 3.24 2.40
N MET A 246 -26.90 3.15 2.78
CA MET A 246 -26.18 1.89 2.97
C MET A 246 -25.89 1.58 4.45
N ALA A 247 -25.97 2.58 5.33
CA ALA A 247 -25.49 2.54 6.70
C ALA A 247 -25.98 1.35 7.54
N PRO A 248 -27.30 1.00 7.60
CA PRO A 248 -27.77 -0.08 8.47
C PRO A 248 -27.17 -1.45 8.11
N SER A 249 -27.12 -1.75 6.80
CA SER A 249 -26.60 -3.02 6.29
C SER A 249 -25.07 -3.15 6.44
N LEU A 250 -24.35 -2.04 6.31
CA LEU A 250 -22.90 -1.99 6.53
C LEU A 250 -22.56 -2.14 8.02
N GLY A 251 -23.32 -1.48 8.90
CA GLY A 251 -23.16 -1.58 10.35
C GLY A 251 -23.24 -3.00 10.86
N ALA A 252 -24.30 -3.73 10.50
CA ALA A 252 -24.48 -5.13 10.90
C ALA A 252 -23.38 -6.05 10.37
N ARG A 253 -22.93 -5.83 9.13
CA ARG A 253 -21.86 -6.63 8.53
C ARG A 253 -20.52 -6.40 9.21
N PHE A 254 -20.12 -5.15 9.43
CA PHE A 254 -18.84 -4.84 10.07
C PHE A 254 -18.84 -5.17 11.56
N ALA A 255 -19.97 -5.04 12.27
CA ALA A 255 -20.09 -5.52 13.65
C ALA A 255 -19.82 -7.03 13.77
N ARG A 256 -20.40 -7.85 12.89
CA ARG A 256 -20.14 -9.30 12.85
C ARG A 256 -18.68 -9.63 12.54
N LEU A 257 -18.09 -8.92 11.59
CA LEU A 257 -16.68 -9.09 11.23
C LEU A 257 -15.77 -8.77 12.40
N ARG A 258 -16.01 -7.64 13.07
CA ARG A 258 -15.28 -7.22 14.26
C ARG A 258 -15.43 -8.21 15.41
N GLN A 259 -16.64 -8.71 15.65
CA GLN A 259 -16.87 -9.71 16.69
C GLN A 259 -16.08 -11.00 16.42
N ALA A 260 -16.00 -11.44 15.16
CA ALA A 260 -15.20 -12.61 14.79
C ALA A 260 -13.71 -12.38 15.08
N VAL A 261 -13.16 -11.22 14.74
CA VAL A 261 -11.76 -10.86 15.03
C VAL A 261 -11.52 -10.76 16.54
N ALA A 262 -12.37 -10.02 17.26
CA ALA A 262 -12.21 -9.78 18.70
C ALA A 262 -12.37 -11.05 19.56
N SER A 263 -13.20 -12.01 19.11
CA SER A 263 -13.36 -13.29 19.80
C SER A 263 -12.33 -14.35 19.41
N GLY A 264 -11.53 -14.10 18.36
CA GLY A 264 -10.64 -15.09 17.76
C GLY A 264 -11.37 -16.19 16.96
N ASP A 265 -12.70 -16.20 16.90
CA ASP A 265 -13.49 -17.16 16.12
C ASP A 265 -13.59 -16.73 14.65
N LEU A 266 -12.44 -16.80 13.95
CA LEU A 266 -12.32 -16.43 12.55
C LEU A 266 -13.08 -17.39 11.62
N SER A 267 -13.56 -18.53 12.13
CA SER A 267 -14.40 -19.48 11.36
C SER A 267 -15.71 -18.85 10.90
N ARG A 268 -16.18 -17.80 11.59
CA ARG A 268 -17.35 -16.99 11.23
C ARG A 268 -17.15 -16.09 10.02
N LEU A 269 -15.90 -15.89 9.59
CA LEU A 269 -15.58 -15.09 8.41
C LEU A 269 -15.63 -15.95 7.14
N PRO A 270 -16.06 -15.39 6.00
CA PRO A 270 -15.85 -16.01 4.69
C PRO A 270 -14.37 -16.38 4.49
N ALA A 271 -14.09 -17.50 3.82
CA ALA A 271 -12.73 -18.04 3.70
C ALA A 271 -11.67 -17.03 3.22
N PHE A 272 -12.05 -16.13 2.30
CA PHE A 272 -11.19 -15.04 1.84
C PHE A 272 -10.81 -14.07 2.97
N LEU A 273 -11.78 -13.61 3.76
CA LEU A 273 -11.56 -12.70 4.89
C LEU A 273 -10.93 -13.39 6.09
N ARG A 274 -11.20 -14.68 6.29
CA ARG A 274 -10.56 -15.49 7.33
C ARG A 274 -9.05 -15.53 7.12
N ARG A 275 -8.59 -15.91 5.92
CA ARG A 275 -7.16 -15.93 5.59
C ARG A 275 -6.49 -14.57 5.76
N TRP A 276 -7.21 -13.51 5.37
CA TRP A 276 -6.72 -12.15 5.59
C TRP A 276 -6.62 -11.78 7.07
N ALA A 277 -7.61 -12.15 7.89
CA ALA A 277 -7.59 -11.91 9.32
C ALA A 277 -6.48 -12.69 10.03
N GLU A 278 -6.26 -13.95 9.66
CA GLU A 278 -5.14 -14.79 10.14
C GLU A 278 -3.80 -14.08 9.88
N HIS A 279 -3.57 -13.63 8.64
CA HIS A 279 -2.37 -12.87 8.28
C HIS A 279 -2.25 -11.54 9.02
N CYS A 280 -3.33 -10.79 9.18
CA CYS A 280 -3.30 -9.50 9.88
C CYS A 280 -3.01 -9.63 11.38
N LEU A 281 -3.47 -10.72 12.01
CA LEU A 281 -3.16 -11.04 13.39
C LEU A 281 -1.68 -11.42 13.54
N GLU A 282 -1.16 -12.30 12.67
CA GLU A 282 0.26 -12.65 12.65
C GLU A 282 1.15 -11.43 12.39
N LEU A 283 0.75 -10.57 11.44
CA LEU A 283 1.45 -9.30 11.17
C LEU A 283 1.50 -8.42 12.42
N ARG A 284 0.37 -8.25 13.12
CA ARG A 284 0.32 -7.47 14.36
C ARG A 284 1.23 -8.07 15.44
N GLU A 285 1.21 -9.39 15.61
CA GLU A 285 2.06 -10.09 16.57
C GLU A 285 3.53 -9.85 16.27
N ARG A 286 3.96 -9.97 15.01
CA ARG A 286 5.33 -9.65 14.58
C ARG A 286 5.68 -8.17 14.80
N VAL A 287 4.75 -7.23 14.57
CA VAL A 287 4.95 -5.81 14.92
C VAL A 287 5.17 -5.66 16.43
N ALA A 288 4.38 -6.35 17.26
CA ALA A 288 4.52 -6.32 18.71
C ALA A 288 5.89 -6.85 19.16
N GLU A 289 6.31 -8.00 18.65
CA GLU A 289 7.62 -8.60 18.95
C GLU A 289 8.80 -7.70 18.54
N LEU A 290 8.74 -7.07 17.36
CA LEU A 290 9.79 -6.13 16.92
C LEU A 290 9.81 -4.86 17.78
N THR A 291 8.63 -4.40 18.20
CA THR A 291 8.49 -3.24 19.09
C THR A 291 9.09 -3.54 20.46
N GLU A 292 8.77 -4.69 21.05
CA GLU A 292 9.27 -5.14 22.36
C GLU A 292 10.79 -5.33 22.36
N ARG A 293 11.36 -5.79 21.24
CA ARG A 293 12.81 -5.91 21.05
C ARG A 293 13.52 -4.59 20.74
N GLY A 294 12.78 -3.50 20.51
CA GLY A 294 13.37 -2.20 20.15
C GLY A 294 13.99 -2.18 18.75
N GLU A 295 13.48 -3.01 17.84
CA GLU A 295 14.00 -3.14 16.46
C GLU A 295 13.29 -2.21 15.46
N LEU A 296 12.24 -1.50 15.90
CA LEU A 296 11.52 -0.53 15.09
C LEU A 296 11.98 0.90 15.37
N ALA A 297 12.44 1.60 14.34
CA ALA A 297 12.92 2.97 14.43
C ALA A 297 12.31 3.87 13.36
N PHE A 298 11.83 5.05 13.74
CA PHE A 298 11.10 5.96 12.86
C PHE A 298 11.59 7.40 12.99
N PRO A 299 11.33 8.31 12.03
CA PRO A 299 11.75 9.70 12.12
C PRO A 299 11.30 10.40 13.41
N ALA A 300 12.21 11.22 13.97
CA ALA A 300 12.03 11.96 15.23
C ALA A 300 10.92 13.02 15.25
N TRP A 301 10.43 13.45 14.07
CA TRP A 301 9.35 14.43 13.94
C TRP A 301 8.09 13.79 13.35
N GLU A 302 6.94 14.38 13.67
CA GLU A 302 5.67 13.97 13.09
C GLU A 302 5.50 14.57 11.68
N GLY A 303 5.52 13.71 10.66
CA GLY A 303 5.31 14.08 9.26
C GLY A 303 5.36 12.86 8.34
N PRO A 304 4.88 12.97 7.08
CA PRO A 304 5.05 11.89 6.11
C PRO A 304 6.54 11.64 5.89
N ALA A 305 6.95 10.37 5.98
CA ALA A 305 8.30 9.98 5.57
C ALA A 305 8.44 10.18 4.05
N ARG A 306 9.57 10.73 3.60
CA ARG A 306 9.89 10.83 2.17
C ARG A 306 9.92 9.42 1.57
N GLU A 307 9.24 9.22 0.44
CA GLU A 307 9.40 7.97 -0.33
C GLU A 307 10.82 7.92 -0.92
N ASP A 308 11.37 6.72 -1.06
CA ASP A 308 12.59 6.49 -1.82
C ASP A 308 12.19 5.96 -3.20
N SER A 309 12.45 6.72 -4.25
CA SER A 309 12.02 6.39 -5.62
C SER A 309 12.78 5.22 -6.23
N GLY A 310 13.85 4.73 -5.56
CA GLY A 310 14.71 3.69 -6.13
C GLY A 310 15.62 4.22 -7.25
N GLN A 311 15.74 5.54 -7.38
CA GLN A 311 16.68 6.19 -8.28
C GLN A 311 17.81 6.80 -7.45
N GLN A 312 19.03 6.74 -7.99
CA GLN A 312 20.27 7.11 -7.30
C GLN A 312 20.16 8.55 -6.77
N ARG A 313 20.07 8.71 -5.44
CA ARG A 313 20.09 10.02 -4.81
C ARG A 313 21.49 10.62 -4.90
N THR A 314 21.57 11.90 -5.25
CA THR A 314 22.82 12.66 -5.31
C THR A 314 23.27 13.20 -3.95
N GLU A 315 22.39 13.22 -2.94
CA GLU A 315 22.70 13.70 -1.59
C GLU A 315 22.17 12.75 -0.51
N ASP A 316 22.94 12.58 0.56
CA ASP A 316 22.54 11.86 1.77
C ASP A 316 21.31 12.56 2.36
N ALA A 317 20.22 11.82 2.50
CA ALA A 317 18.97 12.37 2.99
C ALA A 317 19.19 13.01 4.37
N ASP A 318 18.79 14.27 4.49
CA ASP A 318 18.30 14.89 5.73
C ASP A 318 17.04 14.15 6.25
N ALA A 319 17.05 12.83 6.29
CA ALA A 319 16.12 12.05 7.06
C ALA A 319 16.46 12.34 8.52
N ALA A 320 15.56 13.05 9.22
CA ALA A 320 15.65 13.19 10.66
C ALA A 320 16.02 11.83 11.28
N PRO A 321 16.91 11.81 12.28
CA PRO A 321 17.43 10.56 12.82
C PRO A 321 16.28 9.62 13.18
N LEU A 322 16.41 8.35 12.78
CA LEU A 322 15.44 7.34 13.19
C LEU A 322 15.61 7.10 14.69
N VAL A 323 14.51 7.21 15.41
CA VAL A 323 14.40 7.03 16.85
C VAL A 323 13.68 5.72 17.09
N THR A 324 14.28 4.84 17.89
CA THR A 324 13.64 3.58 18.29
C THR A 324 12.32 3.86 19.00
N VAL A 325 11.27 3.09 18.72
CA VAL A 325 9.99 3.21 19.40
C VAL A 325 9.61 1.86 19.98
N THR A 326 9.51 1.80 21.31
CA THR A 326 9.13 0.59 22.07
C THR A 326 7.70 0.64 22.61
N HIS A 327 6.99 1.75 22.40
CA HIS A 327 5.60 1.91 22.83
C HIS A 327 4.62 1.38 21.77
N LEU A 328 4.20 0.12 21.90
CA LEU A 328 3.33 -0.56 20.94
C LEU A 328 2.05 0.22 20.55
N PRO A 329 1.33 0.90 21.47
CA PRO A 329 0.17 1.69 21.08
C PRO A 329 0.49 2.85 20.11
N ALA A 330 1.71 3.37 20.08
CA ALA A 330 2.13 4.37 19.10
C ALA A 330 2.58 3.73 17.77
N VAL A 331 3.20 2.55 17.81
CA VAL A 331 3.69 1.83 16.62
C VAL A 331 2.55 1.31 15.74
N LEU A 332 1.54 0.68 16.35
CA LEU A 332 0.44 0.02 15.63
C LEU A 332 -0.25 0.93 14.60
N PRO A 333 -0.78 2.13 14.94
CA PRO A 333 -1.42 3.00 13.96
C PRO A 333 -0.44 3.54 12.91
N ARG A 334 0.85 3.71 13.27
CA ARG A 334 1.90 4.20 12.37
C ARG A 334 2.19 3.21 11.24
N LEU A 335 2.23 1.91 11.54
CA LEU A 335 2.42 0.86 10.52
C LEU A 335 1.12 0.41 9.85
N LEU A 336 -0.02 0.52 10.54
CA LEU A 336 -1.33 0.24 9.96
C LEU A 336 -1.60 1.12 8.73
N SER A 337 -1.26 2.40 8.81
CA SER A 337 -1.47 3.37 7.73
C SER A 337 -0.84 2.94 6.39
N PRO A 338 0.49 2.71 6.29
CA PRO A 338 1.11 2.29 5.04
C PRO A 338 0.75 0.86 4.63
N TYR A 339 0.51 -0.08 5.57
CA TYR A 339 0.05 -1.44 5.19
C TYR A 339 -1.35 -1.42 4.56
N MET A 340 -2.26 -0.64 5.13
CA MET A 340 -3.61 -0.46 4.57
C MET A 340 -3.56 0.26 3.22
N HIS A 341 -2.81 1.37 3.15
CA HIS A 341 -2.62 2.12 1.91
C HIS A 341 -2.05 1.26 0.79
N MET A 342 -1.02 0.45 1.09
CA MET A 342 -0.38 -0.37 0.06
C MET A 342 -1.24 -1.56 -0.37
N THR A 343 -2.14 -2.05 0.49
CA THR A 343 -3.15 -3.05 0.09
C THR A 343 -4.18 -2.42 -0.85
N ASN A 344 -4.66 -1.21 -0.55
CA ASN A 344 -5.59 -0.46 -1.39
C ASN A 344 -4.98 -0.05 -2.74
N ASN A 345 -3.72 0.38 -2.73
CA ASN A 345 -2.95 0.68 -3.94
C ASN A 345 -2.90 -0.53 -4.88
N ARG A 346 -2.60 -1.74 -4.39
CA ARG A 346 -2.58 -2.96 -5.21
C ARG A 346 -3.93 -3.29 -5.82
N LEU A 347 -5.01 -3.05 -5.08
CA LEU A 347 -6.40 -3.15 -5.56
C LEU A 347 -6.80 -2.04 -6.54
N HIS A 348 -5.90 -1.10 -6.85
CA HIS A 348 -6.18 0.07 -7.68
C HIS A 348 -7.31 0.93 -7.10
N VAL A 349 -7.47 0.93 -5.78
CA VAL A 349 -8.35 1.87 -5.07
C VAL A 349 -7.66 3.23 -5.10
N THR A 350 -8.38 4.24 -5.58
CA THR A 350 -7.84 5.60 -5.61
C THR A 350 -7.71 6.16 -4.18
N ILE A 351 -6.80 7.11 -3.96
CA ILE A 351 -6.69 7.80 -2.65
C ILE A 351 -8.04 8.43 -2.24
N ARG A 352 -8.78 8.95 -3.22
CA ARG A 352 -10.13 9.48 -3.01
C ARG A 352 -11.09 8.41 -2.45
N ASP A 353 -11.08 7.24 -3.07
CA ASP A 353 -11.92 6.12 -2.65
C ASP A 353 -11.48 5.58 -1.29
N GLU A 354 -10.18 5.49 -1.03
CA GLU A 354 -9.63 5.10 0.26
C GLU A 354 -10.05 6.05 1.39
N ALA A 355 -9.95 7.36 1.16
CA ALA A 355 -10.44 8.37 2.11
C ALA A 355 -11.95 8.25 2.33
N TYR A 356 -12.73 8.05 1.26
CA TYR A 356 -14.17 7.81 1.37
C TYR A 356 -14.49 6.56 2.20
N LEU A 357 -13.78 5.46 1.96
CA LEU A 357 -13.95 4.23 2.73
C LEU A 357 -13.61 4.45 4.21
N ALA A 358 -12.52 5.16 4.52
CA ALA A 358 -12.18 5.48 5.91
C ALA A 358 -13.29 6.29 6.60
N PHE A 359 -13.85 7.29 5.93
CA PHE A 359 -15.01 8.05 6.43
C PHE A 359 -16.23 7.16 6.70
N VAL A 360 -16.60 6.31 5.74
CA VAL A 360 -17.74 5.39 5.87
C VAL A 360 -17.54 4.43 7.04
N LEU A 361 -16.35 3.83 7.14
CA LEU A 361 -16.02 2.87 8.21
C LEU A 361 -15.99 3.56 9.58
N GLY A 362 -15.40 4.75 9.70
CA GLY A 362 -15.39 5.54 10.92
C GLY A 362 -16.81 5.89 11.37
N ARG A 363 -17.66 6.33 10.44
CA ARG A 363 -19.07 6.67 10.73
C ARG A 363 -19.87 5.45 11.19
N VAL A 364 -19.70 4.29 10.55
CA VAL A 364 -20.30 3.03 11.02
C VAL A 364 -19.95 2.78 12.48
N LEU A 365 -18.69 3.00 12.88
CA LEU A 365 -18.22 2.79 14.25
C LEU A 365 -18.68 3.85 15.25
N ARG A 366 -19.27 4.96 14.81
CA ARG A 366 -19.86 5.97 15.69
C ARG A 366 -21.37 5.86 15.82
N GLU A 367 -22.03 5.09 14.96
CA GLU A 367 -23.47 4.88 15.09
C GLU A 367 -23.83 4.06 16.35
N PRO A 368 -24.90 4.39 17.08
CA PRO A 368 -25.30 3.63 18.25
C PRO A 368 -25.53 2.14 17.94
N ALA A 369 -25.11 1.24 18.83
CA ALA A 369 -25.23 -0.21 18.65
C ALA A 369 -26.67 -0.68 18.34
N ALA A 370 -27.69 0.06 18.81
CA ALA A 370 -29.11 -0.20 18.50
C ALA A 370 -29.44 -0.10 17.00
N GLY A 371 -28.67 0.67 16.22
CA GLY A 371 -28.80 0.77 14.76
C GLY A 371 -28.03 -0.30 13.98
N ARG A 372 -27.07 -0.99 14.61
CA ARG A 372 -26.22 -2.00 13.95
C ARG A 372 -26.75 -3.44 14.06
N ASN A 373 -27.73 -3.68 14.93
CA ASN A 373 -28.37 -4.99 15.12
C ASN A 373 -29.70 -5.14 14.33
N ALA A 374 -30.10 -4.12 13.58
CA ALA A 374 -31.30 -4.14 12.76
C ALA A 374 -30.98 -4.50 11.30
N SER A 375 -30.69 -5.78 11.03
CA SER A 375 -31.09 -6.53 9.81
C SER A 375 -30.47 -7.93 9.78
#